data_AF-A0A8K0DU99-F1
#
_entry.id   AF-A0A8K0DU99-F1
#
_cell.length_a   1.000
_cell.length_b   1.000
_cell.length_c   1.000
_cell.angle_alpha   90.00
_cell.angle_beta   90.00
_cell.angle_gamma   90.00
#
_symmetry.space_group_name_H-M   'P 1'
#
loop_
_entity.id
_entity.type
_entity.pdbx_description
1 polymer ?
#
loop_
_entity_poly.entity_id
_entity_poly.type
_entity_poly.pdbx_seq_one_letter_code
_entity_poly.pdbx_strand_id
1 'polypeptide(L)'
;MKLLVLHHNGFYGVIEKPKMDVDQFSNLHVIDLSSNNFTGVFPSHYIASWNAMKSIESNGLKYMSAEWNASWSKNFHIFGSDIYKMTVTSKGVDTSFQVILDIFAFVDLSDNKFEGEISDLFGKLKALRSLNLSNNMLTGRIPSSLGNLTYLESLDLSRNKLSVDPQQLTLSDSGRNLQWNPGLCGDQVLKKCATSSSLPAPFPTAEGDDGDLESLLKLVWGFVLAGYISGLVVGVALADIIVNRRALSGWLRSYLTKMGKRN
;
A
#
# COMPACT_ATOMS: atom_id res chain seq x y z
N MET A 1 12.31 -16.28 -10.70
CA MET A 1 11.42 -15.10 -10.51
C MET A 1 11.61 -14.59 -9.08
N LYS A 2 11.78 -13.28 -8.86
CA LYS A 2 11.98 -12.68 -7.52
C LYS A 2 10.79 -11.86 -7.02
N LEU A 3 9.97 -11.36 -7.94
CA LEU A 3 8.82 -10.50 -7.69
C LEU A 3 7.58 -11.11 -8.37
N LEU A 4 6.45 -11.17 -7.67
CA LEU A 4 5.13 -11.50 -8.22
C LEU A 4 4.15 -10.42 -7.79
N VAL A 5 3.79 -9.53 -8.71
CA VAL A 5 2.90 -8.39 -8.44
C VAL A 5 1.70 -8.49 -9.39
N LEU A 6 0.55 -8.81 -8.83
CA LEU A 6 -0.71 -9.07 -9.53
C LEU A 6 -1.88 -8.32 -8.86
N HIS A 7 -1.59 -7.25 -8.12
CA HIS A 7 -2.63 -6.50 -7.41
C HIS A 7 -3.63 -5.86 -8.36
N HIS A 8 -4.89 -5.67 -7.91
CA HIS A 8 -5.90 -4.90 -8.64
C HIS A 8 -6.23 -5.44 -10.06
N ASN A 9 -6.23 -6.76 -10.25
CA ASN A 9 -6.49 -7.39 -11.56
C ASN A 9 -7.86 -8.07 -11.67
N GLY A 10 -8.64 -8.12 -10.58
CA GLY A 10 -9.95 -8.79 -10.58
C GLY A 10 -9.86 -10.31 -10.74
N PHE A 11 -8.70 -10.92 -10.49
CA PHE A 11 -8.55 -12.37 -10.52
C PHE A 11 -9.48 -13.04 -9.51
N TYR A 12 -10.06 -14.19 -9.85
CA TYR A 12 -11.08 -14.83 -9.03
C TYR A 12 -10.90 -16.35 -8.96
N GLY A 13 -11.61 -16.97 -8.02
CA GLY A 13 -11.62 -18.42 -7.84
C GLY A 13 -10.55 -18.89 -6.85
N VAL A 14 -10.36 -20.20 -6.78
CA VAL A 14 -9.45 -20.85 -5.84
C VAL A 14 -8.06 -20.93 -6.46
N ILE A 15 -7.04 -20.55 -5.69
CA ILE A 15 -5.65 -20.82 -6.06
C ILE A 15 -5.42 -22.32 -5.83
N GLU A 16 -5.30 -23.09 -6.90
CA GLU A 16 -5.08 -24.54 -6.80
C GLU A 16 -3.68 -24.86 -6.29
N LYS A 17 -3.53 -26.03 -5.66
CA LYS A 17 -2.20 -26.59 -5.38
C LYS A 17 -1.53 -26.95 -6.71
N PRO A 18 -0.21 -26.74 -6.85
CA PRO A 18 0.49 -27.11 -8.07
C PRO A 18 0.37 -28.63 -8.30
N LYS A 19 0.09 -29.03 -9.55
CA LYS A 19 -0.08 -30.45 -9.94
C LYS A 19 1.22 -31.26 -9.87
N MET A 20 2.36 -30.60 -9.72
CA MET A 20 3.66 -31.21 -9.50
C MET A 20 4.40 -30.48 -8.39
N ASP A 21 5.27 -31.19 -7.67
CA ASP A 21 6.22 -30.58 -6.73
C ASP A 21 7.26 -29.83 -7.56
N VAL A 22 6.99 -28.55 -7.82
CA VAL A 22 7.90 -27.68 -8.56
C VAL A 22 8.35 -26.59 -7.62
N ASP A 23 9.66 -26.53 -7.37
CA ASP A 23 10.35 -25.44 -6.65
C ASP A 23 10.30 -24.10 -7.42
N GLN A 24 9.24 -23.85 -8.19
CA GLN A 24 9.08 -22.81 -9.20
C GLN A 24 9.23 -21.38 -8.64
N PHE A 25 9.17 -21.24 -7.31
CA PHE A 25 9.17 -19.98 -6.59
C PHE A 25 10.16 -19.92 -5.42
N SER A 26 11.21 -20.76 -5.45
CA SER A 26 12.26 -20.79 -4.42
C SER A 26 12.94 -19.44 -4.18
N ASN A 27 13.02 -18.62 -5.23
CA ASN A 27 13.68 -17.31 -5.21
C ASN A 27 12.71 -16.12 -5.07
N LEU A 28 11.43 -16.35 -4.75
CA LEU A 28 10.47 -15.25 -4.52
C LEU A 28 10.81 -14.49 -3.24
N HIS A 29 10.78 -13.16 -3.34
CA HIS A 29 11.00 -12.23 -2.25
C HIS A 29 9.76 -11.38 -1.99
N VAL A 30 9.11 -10.93 -3.07
CA VAL A 30 7.93 -10.08 -2.98
C VAL A 30 6.76 -10.74 -3.67
N ILE A 31 5.65 -10.79 -2.96
CA ILE A 31 4.37 -11.32 -3.44
C ILE A 31 3.29 -10.31 -3.10
N ASP A 32 2.60 -9.84 -4.13
CA ASP A 32 1.46 -8.95 -4.00
C ASP A 32 0.32 -9.47 -4.87
N LEU A 33 -0.66 -10.11 -4.23
CA LEU A 33 -1.90 -10.59 -4.83
C LEU A 33 -3.10 -9.76 -4.36
N SER A 34 -2.85 -8.59 -3.77
CA SER A 34 -3.87 -7.79 -3.09
C SER A 34 -4.96 -7.26 -4.03
N SER A 35 -6.11 -6.89 -3.49
CA SER A 35 -7.21 -6.27 -4.25
C SER A 35 -7.64 -7.12 -5.45
N ASN A 36 -7.90 -8.40 -5.20
CA ASN A 36 -8.45 -9.34 -6.16
C ASN A 36 -9.72 -9.98 -5.58
N ASN A 37 -10.23 -11.03 -6.21
CA ASN A 37 -11.44 -11.75 -5.84
C ASN A 37 -11.13 -13.24 -5.62
N PHE A 38 -9.92 -13.57 -5.17
CA PHE A 38 -9.51 -14.95 -4.86
C PHE A 38 -10.30 -15.48 -3.66
N THR A 39 -10.68 -16.74 -3.73
CA THR A 39 -11.55 -17.43 -2.74
C THR A 39 -10.87 -18.69 -2.19
N GLY A 40 -11.42 -19.24 -1.11
CA GLY A 40 -10.96 -20.50 -0.54
C GLY A 40 -9.67 -20.37 0.27
N VAL A 41 -9.09 -21.51 0.64
CA VAL A 41 -7.90 -21.55 1.49
C VAL A 41 -6.64 -21.26 0.68
N PHE A 42 -5.83 -20.30 1.11
CA PHE A 42 -4.54 -20.04 0.47
C PHE A 42 -3.62 -21.27 0.59
N PRO A 43 -3.09 -21.82 -0.53
CA PRO A 43 -2.34 -23.06 -0.45
C PRO A 43 -1.00 -22.90 0.28
N SER A 44 -0.91 -23.50 1.46
CA SER A 44 0.28 -23.45 2.32
C SER A 44 1.55 -24.04 1.66
N HIS A 45 1.38 -24.89 0.64
CA HIS A 45 2.48 -25.43 -0.16
C HIS A 45 3.30 -24.33 -0.84
N TYR A 46 2.67 -23.24 -1.32
CA TYR A 46 3.41 -22.11 -1.87
C TYR A 46 4.29 -21.44 -0.81
N ILE A 47 3.78 -21.25 0.40
CA ILE A 47 4.54 -20.69 1.52
C ILE A 47 5.76 -21.57 1.84
N ALA A 48 5.59 -22.90 1.77
CA ALA A 48 6.68 -23.85 1.97
C ALA A 48 7.78 -23.70 0.91
N SER A 49 7.44 -23.28 -0.32
CA SER A 49 8.38 -23.13 -1.42
C SER A 49 9.21 -21.84 -1.40
N TRP A 50 8.83 -20.81 -0.63
CA TRP A 50 9.49 -19.49 -0.63
C TRP A 50 10.82 -19.47 0.15
N ASN A 51 11.80 -20.22 -0.35
CA ASN A 51 13.08 -20.44 0.32
C ASN A 51 13.88 -19.16 0.57
N ALA A 52 13.88 -18.23 -0.39
CA ALA A 52 14.61 -16.98 -0.27
C ALA A 52 14.12 -16.06 0.87
N MET A 53 12.88 -16.23 1.34
CA MET A 53 12.36 -15.49 2.48
C MET A 53 12.66 -16.15 3.84
N LYS A 54 13.25 -17.36 3.86
CA LYS A 54 13.48 -18.12 5.11
C LYS A 54 14.75 -17.71 5.85
N SER A 55 15.74 -17.15 5.14
CA SER A 55 17.01 -16.70 5.71
C SER A 55 17.37 -15.33 5.15
N ILE A 56 18.13 -14.55 5.93
CA ILE A 56 18.74 -13.31 5.45
C ILE A 56 20.17 -13.66 5.05
N GLU A 57 20.38 -14.02 3.78
CA GLU A 57 21.73 -14.19 3.24
C GLU A 57 22.28 -12.82 2.84
N SER A 58 23.15 -12.24 3.68
CA SER A 58 23.74 -10.92 3.45
C SER A 58 24.95 -11.00 2.50
N ASN A 59 24.75 -11.40 1.24
CA ASN A 59 25.82 -11.40 0.23
C ASN A 59 26.04 -10.00 -0.40
N GLY A 60 25.99 -8.96 0.44
CA GLY A 60 26.01 -7.55 0.06
C GLY A 60 24.61 -7.00 -0.25
N LEU A 61 24.41 -5.70 -0.03
CA LEU A 61 23.20 -4.96 -0.44
C LEU A 61 23.16 -4.89 -1.97
N LYS A 62 22.60 -5.92 -2.61
CA LYS A 62 22.36 -5.94 -4.06
C LYS A 62 20.96 -5.44 -4.36
N TYR A 63 20.83 -4.75 -5.49
CA TYR A 63 19.52 -4.41 -6.02
C TYR A 63 18.92 -5.62 -6.70
N MET A 64 17.62 -5.78 -6.55
CA MET A 64 16.87 -6.77 -7.29
C MET A 64 16.83 -6.33 -8.76
N SER A 65 17.31 -7.19 -9.66
CA SER A 65 17.28 -6.92 -11.09
C SER A 65 16.95 -8.16 -11.92
N ALA A 66 16.45 -7.91 -13.13
CA ALA A 66 16.33 -8.90 -14.19
C ALA A 66 17.52 -8.75 -15.13
N GLU A 67 18.40 -9.74 -15.16
CA GLU A 67 19.49 -9.80 -16.12
C GLU A 67 18.95 -10.30 -17.46
N TRP A 68 19.33 -9.64 -18.55
CA TRP A 68 18.97 -10.04 -19.90
C TRP A 68 20.21 -10.08 -20.80
N ASN A 69 20.15 -10.98 -21.79
CA ASN A 69 21.19 -11.16 -22.79
C ASN A 69 20.54 -11.07 -24.18
N ALA A 70 20.97 -10.10 -24.98
CA ALA A 70 20.57 -9.96 -26.37
C ALA A 70 21.74 -10.31 -27.29
N SER A 71 21.54 -11.25 -28.21
CA SER A 71 22.55 -11.63 -29.20
C SER A 71 22.14 -11.16 -30.58
N TRP A 72 23.01 -10.36 -31.23
CA TRP A 72 22.80 -9.93 -32.63
C TRP A 72 23.66 -10.71 -33.62
N SER A 73 24.71 -11.38 -33.16
CA SER A 73 25.47 -12.34 -33.95
C SER A 73 26.17 -13.35 -33.04
N LYS A 74 26.71 -14.44 -33.60
CA LYS A 74 27.47 -15.47 -32.86
C LYS A 74 28.62 -14.89 -32.01
N ASN A 75 29.13 -13.72 -32.35
CA ASN A 75 30.24 -13.08 -31.65
C ASN A 75 29.84 -11.79 -30.94
N PHE A 76 28.56 -11.41 -30.96
CA PHE A 76 28.09 -10.16 -30.38
C PHE A 76 26.89 -10.38 -29.46
N HIS A 77 27.16 -10.28 -28.17
CA HIS A 77 26.20 -10.36 -27.08
C HIS A 77 26.23 -9.05 -26.30
N ILE A 78 25.05 -8.52 -25.99
CA ILE A 78 24.86 -7.43 -25.04
C ILE A 78 24.22 -8.00 -23.78
N PHE A 79 24.80 -7.62 -22.65
CA PHE A 79 24.25 -7.90 -21.34
C PHE A 79 23.67 -6.61 -20.77
N GLY A 80 22.47 -6.69 -20.21
CA GLY A 80 21.83 -5.60 -19.51
C GLY A 80 21.14 -6.09 -18.25
N SER A 81 20.71 -5.12 -17.44
CA SER A 81 20.07 -5.38 -16.16
C SER A 81 19.00 -4.32 -15.92
N ASP A 82 17.76 -4.78 -15.78
CA ASP A 82 16.63 -3.92 -15.42
C ASP A 82 16.37 -4.04 -13.92
N ILE A 83 16.47 -2.93 -13.22
CA ILE A 83 16.20 -2.88 -11.77
C ILE A 83 14.69 -2.93 -11.55
N TYR A 84 14.25 -3.80 -10.65
CA TYR A 84 12.84 -3.88 -10.29
C TYR A 84 12.39 -2.63 -9.54
N LYS A 85 11.19 -2.18 -9.89
CA LYS A 85 10.45 -1.09 -9.24
C LYS A 85 9.11 -1.64 -8.80
N MET A 86 8.63 -1.19 -7.64
CA MET A 86 7.31 -1.58 -7.16
C MET A 86 6.67 -0.47 -6.36
N THR A 87 5.35 -0.50 -6.26
CA THR A 87 4.61 0.29 -5.28
C THR A 87 4.10 -0.67 -4.22
N VAL A 88 4.32 -0.36 -2.95
CA VAL A 88 3.76 -1.11 -1.82
C VAL A 88 2.79 -0.21 -1.10
N THR A 89 1.59 -0.71 -0.82
CA THR A 89 0.66 -0.04 0.08
C THR A 89 0.88 -0.57 1.49
N SER A 90 1.27 0.29 2.42
CA SER A 90 1.39 -0.07 3.84
C SER A 90 0.65 0.96 4.68
N LYS A 91 -0.26 0.49 5.54
CA LYS A 91 -1.11 1.34 6.39
C LYS A 91 -1.89 2.40 5.60
N GLY A 92 -2.34 2.05 4.39
CA GLY A 92 -3.06 2.96 3.48
C GLY A 92 -2.18 4.01 2.81
N VAL A 93 -0.84 3.87 2.87
CA VAL A 93 0.11 4.74 2.19
C VAL A 93 0.82 3.98 1.08
N ASP A 94 0.61 4.43 -0.15
CA ASP A 94 1.32 3.91 -1.32
C ASP A 94 2.74 4.46 -1.34
N THR A 95 3.73 3.57 -1.25
CA THR A 95 5.14 3.90 -1.28
C THR A 95 5.76 3.32 -2.55
N SER A 96 6.25 4.19 -3.43
CA SER A 96 6.95 3.76 -4.65
C SER A 96 8.43 3.54 -4.36
N PHE A 97 8.87 2.30 -4.53
CA PHE A 97 10.28 1.89 -4.47
C PHE A 97 10.88 1.96 -5.87
N GLN A 98 11.72 2.98 -6.09
CA GLN A 98 12.49 3.14 -7.33
C GLN A 98 13.61 2.10 -7.47
N VAL A 99 14.01 1.51 -6.36
CA VAL A 99 15.03 0.46 -6.28
C VAL A 99 14.67 -0.46 -5.11
N ILE A 100 14.61 -1.77 -5.36
CA ILE A 100 14.31 -2.78 -4.34
C ILE A 100 15.62 -3.49 -3.99
N LEU A 101 15.95 -3.61 -2.70
CA LEU A 101 17.09 -4.41 -2.27
C LEU A 101 16.71 -5.89 -2.20
N ASP A 102 17.66 -6.79 -2.48
CA ASP A 102 17.47 -8.25 -2.44
C ASP A 102 17.06 -8.76 -1.06
N ILE A 103 17.31 -7.98 0.00
CA ILE A 103 16.90 -8.31 1.36
C ILE A 103 15.43 -8.01 1.67
N PHE A 104 14.70 -7.36 0.76
CA PHE A 104 13.29 -7.00 0.97
C PHE A 104 12.40 -8.19 0.70
N ALA A 105 11.75 -8.70 1.74
CA ALA A 105 10.70 -9.70 1.62
C ALA A 105 9.35 -9.14 2.08
N PHE A 106 8.34 -9.27 1.21
CA PHE A 106 7.00 -8.71 1.40
C PHE A 106 5.94 -9.68 0.91
N VAL A 107 4.87 -9.86 1.70
CA VAL A 107 3.72 -10.66 1.30
C VAL A 107 2.44 -9.86 1.57
N ASP A 108 1.70 -9.57 0.51
CA ASP A 108 0.38 -8.97 0.58
C ASP A 108 -0.66 -9.82 -0.14
N LEU A 109 -1.61 -10.30 0.64
CA LEU A 109 -2.77 -11.09 0.21
C LEU A 109 -4.08 -10.38 0.61
N SER A 110 -4.03 -9.09 0.93
CA SER A 110 -5.16 -8.33 1.43
C SER A 110 -6.24 -8.08 0.38
N ASP A 111 -7.41 -7.62 0.81
CA ASP A 111 -8.52 -7.27 -0.07
C ASP A 111 -8.87 -8.41 -1.04
N ASN A 112 -9.13 -9.58 -0.47
CA ASN A 112 -9.53 -10.80 -1.17
C ASN A 112 -10.65 -11.51 -0.38
N LYS A 113 -10.97 -12.74 -0.75
CA LYS A 113 -11.96 -13.60 -0.10
C LYS A 113 -11.32 -14.88 0.41
N PHE A 114 -10.05 -14.83 0.85
CA PHE A 114 -9.38 -16.00 1.41
C PHE A 114 -10.03 -16.44 2.72
N GLU A 115 -10.14 -17.75 2.89
CA GLU A 115 -10.79 -18.42 4.01
C GLU A 115 -9.82 -19.37 4.73
N GLY A 116 -10.27 -19.95 5.84
CA GLY A 116 -9.49 -20.92 6.62
C GLY A 116 -8.54 -20.25 7.60
N GLU A 117 -7.62 -21.05 8.15
CA GLU A 117 -6.67 -20.59 9.17
C GLU A 117 -5.40 -19.99 8.56
N ILE A 118 -4.77 -19.08 9.31
CA ILE A 118 -3.43 -18.61 8.95
C ILE A 118 -2.45 -19.77 9.17
N SER A 119 -1.76 -20.17 8.11
CA SER A 119 -0.80 -21.28 8.18
C SER A 119 0.44 -20.93 9.02
N ASP A 120 0.82 -21.80 9.96
CA ASP A 120 2.04 -21.68 10.78
C ASP A 120 3.32 -21.51 9.96
N LEU A 121 3.32 -21.95 8.70
CA LEU A 121 4.46 -21.82 7.78
C LEU A 121 4.88 -20.37 7.55
N PHE A 122 3.99 -19.39 7.71
CA PHE A 122 4.38 -17.98 7.67
C PHE A 122 5.48 -17.67 8.68
N GLY A 123 5.47 -18.31 9.86
CA GLY A 123 6.51 -18.19 10.88
C GLY A 123 7.90 -18.72 10.48
N LYS A 124 8.03 -19.39 9.32
CA LYS A 124 9.33 -19.82 8.77
C LYS A 124 10.00 -18.75 7.90
N LEU A 125 9.28 -17.70 7.49
CA LEU A 125 9.77 -16.66 6.59
C LEU A 125 10.53 -15.57 7.34
N LYS A 126 11.67 -15.93 7.97
CA LYS A 126 12.38 -15.02 8.89
C LYS A 126 12.86 -13.71 8.29
N ALA A 127 13.03 -13.64 6.97
CA ALA A 127 13.43 -12.41 6.27
C ALA A 127 12.26 -11.43 6.03
N LEU A 128 11.01 -11.85 6.30
CA LEU A 128 9.81 -11.08 6.00
C LEU A 128 9.77 -9.75 6.76
N ARG A 129 9.65 -8.65 6.02
CA ARG A 129 9.56 -7.28 6.54
C ARG A 129 8.14 -6.84 6.75
N SER A 130 7.23 -7.28 5.88
CA SER A 130 5.81 -7.04 6.09
C SER A 130 4.92 -8.16 5.55
N LEU A 131 3.86 -8.40 6.32
CA LEU A 131 2.80 -9.36 6.04
C LEU A 131 1.45 -8.66 6.15
N ASN A 132 0.70 -8.60 5.05
CA ASN A 132 -0.64 -8.05 5.02
C ASN A 132 -1.63 -9.13 4.57
N LEU A 133 -2.51 -9.54 5.49
CA LEU A 133 -3.59 -10.50 5.27
C LEU A 133 -4.96 -9.86 5.54
N SER A 134 -5.01 -8.52 5.62
CA SER A 134 -6.21 -7.79 6.02
C SER A 134 -7.35 -7.91 5.02
N ASN A 135 -8.57 -7.64 5.48
CA ASN A 135 -9.78 -7.64 4.66
C ASN A 135 -9.96 -8.94 3.85
N ASN A 136 -10.03 -10.04 4.59
CA ASN A 136 -10.30 -11.39 4.09
C ASN A 136 -11.37 -12.07 4.98
N MET A 137 -11.60 -13.36 4.78
CA MET A 137 -12.50 -14.18 5.60
C MET A 137 -11.74 -15.21 6.45
N LEU A 138 -10.50 -14.89 6.85
CA LEU A 138 -9.65 -15.81 7.64
C LEU A 138 -10.24 -16.03 9.04
N THR A 139 -10.18 -17.27 9.51
CA THR A 139 -10.74 -17.74 10.77
C THR A 139 -9.67 -18.43 11.62
N GLY A 140 -10.03 -18.88 12.82
CA GLY A 140 -9.13 -19.62 13.70
C GLY A 140 -8.19 -18.71 14.49
N ARG A 141 -7.15 -19.31 15.09
CA ARG A 141 -6.22 -18.61 15.98
C ARG A 141 -5.11 -17.94 15.20
N ILE A 142 -4.57 -16.86 15.75
CA ILE A 142 -3.31 -16.28 15.26
C ILE A 142 -2.16 -17.24 15.63
N PRO A 143 -1.39 -17.76 14.66
CA PRO A 143 -0.27 -18.65 14.94
C PRO A 143 0.80 -18.00 15.81
N SER A 144 1.20 -18.69 16.88
CA SER A 144 2.33 -18.27 17.71
C SER A 144 3.65 -18.24 16.93
N SER A 145 3.74 -19.02 15.84
CA SER A 145 4.89 -19.02 14.93
C SER A 145 5.15 -17.66 14.28
N LEU A 146 4.15 -16.78 14.16
CA LEU A 146 4.37 -15.40 13.69
C LEU A 146 5.28 -14.60 14.63
N GLY A 147 5.39 -14.99 15.90
CA GLY A 147 6.37 -14.45 16.85
C GLY A 147 7.83 -14.72 16.46
N ASN A 148 8.09 -15.72 15.60
CA ASN A 148 9.44 -16.03 15.12
C ASN A 148 9.93 -15.05 14.03
N LEU A 149 9.07 -14.16 13.55
CA LEU A 149 9.38 -13.19 12.50
C LEU A 149 10.08 -11.96 13.08
N THR A 150 11.34 -12.13 13.46
CA THR A 150 12.15 -11.12 14.18
C THR A 150 12.44 -9.85 13.39
N TYR A 151 12.30 -9.88 12.05
CA TYR A 151 12.52 -8.73 11.17
C TYR A 151 11.20 -8.10 10.67
N LEU A 152 10.04 -8.55 11.16
CA LEU A 152 8.74 -8.09 10.70
C LEU A 152 8.39 -6.71 11.26
N GLU A 153 8.44 -5.70 10.40
CA GLU A 153 8.18 -4.29 10.69
C GLU A 153 6.68 -3.95 10.63
N SER A 154 5.91 -4.65 9.80
CA SER A 154 4.46 -4.41 9.65
C SER A 154 3.68 -5.72 9.51
N LEU A 155 2.67 -5.89 10.35
CA LEU A 155 1.70 -6.99 10.27
C LEU A 155 0.29 -6.41 10.27
N ASP A 156 -0.50 -6.71 9.24
CA ASP A 156 -1.91 -6.36 9.22
C ASP A 156 -2.76 -7.62 9.05
N LEU A 157 -3.53 -7.93 10.08
CA LEU A 157 -4.52 -9.02 10.11
C LEU A 157 -5.94 -8.46 10.31
N SER A 158 -6.13 -7.16 10.15
CA SER A 158 -7.41 -6.50 10.43
C SER A 158 -8.51 -6.95 9.47
N ARG A 159 -9.78 -6.77 9.85
CA ARG A 159 -10.95 -7.12 9.03
C ARG A 159 -10.93 -8.59 8.60
N ASN A 160 -10.79 -9.47 9.58
CA ASN A 160 -10.91 -10.92 9.43
C ASN A 160 -11.82 -11.47 10.55
N LYS A 161 -11.89 -12.79 10.71
CA LYS A 161 -12.67 -13.50 11.74
C LYS A 161 -11.78 -14.27 12.72
N LEU A 162 -10.61 -13.72 13.05
CA LEU A 162 -9.59 -14.37 13.89
C LEU A 162 -9.93 -14.32 15.39
N SER A 163 -9.37 -15.27 16.15
CA SER A 163 -9.44 -15.36 17.61
C SER A 163 -8.07 -15.46 18.29
N VAL A 164 -7.99 -15.10 19.59
CA VAL A 164 -6.76 -15.19 20.40
C VAL A 164 -6.73 -16.50 21.20
N ASP A 165 -5.53 -17.04 21.42
CA ASP A 165 -5.31 -18.04 22.49
C ASP A 165 -5.06 -17.32 23.83
N PRO A 166 -5.88 -17.54 24.88
CA PRO A 166 -5.79 -16.83 26.16
C PRO A 166 -4.42 -16.89 26.87
N GLN A 167 -3.50 -17.77 26.46
CA GLN A 167 -2.20 -17.96 27.14
C GLN A 167 -1.02 -17.16 26.57
N GLN A 168 -1.14 -16.41 25.47
CA GLN A 168 0.02 -15.76 24.81
C GLN A 168 -0.18 -14.28 24.50
N LEU A 169 -0.70 -13.54 25.48
CA LEU A 169 -0.68 -12.08 25.51
C LEU A 169 0.76 -11.56 25.64
N THR A 170 1.53 -11.56 24.55
CA THR A 170 2.74 -10.75 24.41
C THR A 170 3.09 -10.55 22.93
N LEU A 171 2.15 -10.01 22.15
CA LEU A 171 2.50 -9.32 20.92
C LEU A 171 2.72 -7.85 21.29
N SER A 172 3.97 -7.47 21.62
CA SER A 172 4.28 -6.12 22.09
C SER A 172 4.07 -5.07 21.00
N ASP A 173 3.50 -3.94 21.39
CA ASP A 173 2.98 -2.87 20.54
C ASP A 173 4.05 -2.08 19.76
N SER A 174 4.19 -2.39 18.46
CA SER A 174 4.38 -1.40 17.38
C SER A 174 4.30 -2.09 16.02
N GLY A 175 3.47 -1.55 15.11
CA GLY A 175 3.38 -2.04 13.73
C GLY A 175 2.45 -3.23 13.48
N ARG A 176 1.65 -3.65 14.47
CA ARG A 176 0.62 -4.69 14.33
C ARG A 176 -0.76 -4.06 14.22
N ASN A 177 -1.55 -4.39 13.20
CA ASN A 177 -2.94 -3.98 13.04
C ASN A 177 -3.86 -5.21 13.12
N LEU A 178 -4.60 -5.34 14.22
CA LEU A 178 -5.51 -6.47 14.49
C LEU A 178 -6.97 -6.02 14.59
N GLN A 179 -7.28 -4.78 14.22
CA GLN A 179 -8.62 -4.21 14.38
C GLN A 179 -9.67 -5.02 13.59
N TRP A 180 -10.94 -4.92 13.98
CA TRP A 180 -12.03 -5.56 13.23
C TRP A 180 -11.89 -7.08 13.09
N ASN A 181 -11.51 -7.74 14.18
CA ASN A 181 -11.61 -9.20 14.33
C ASN A 181 -12.52 -9.50 15.52
N PRO A 182 -13.75 -10.00 15.31
CA PRO A 182 -14.73 -10.16 16.39
C PRO A 182 -14.28 -11.15 17.47
N GLY A 183 -13.52 -12.19 17.10
CA GLY A 183 -13.00 -13.19 18.03
C GLY A 183 -11.82 -12.73 18.91
N LEU A 184 -11.34 -11.49 18.72
CA LEU A 184 -10.31 -10.87 19.58
C LEU A 184 -10.92 -9.96 20.68
N CYS A 185 -12.24 -9.76 20.69
CA CYS A 185 -12.96 -8.94 21.67
C CYS A 185 -13.66 -9.79 22.74
N GLY A 186 -13.45 -9.49 24.03
CA GLY A 186 -14.14 -10.14 25.17
C GLY A 186 -13.40 -9.97 26.50
N ASP A 187 -14.06 -10.25 27.63
CA ASP A 187 -13.53 -10.02 29.00
C ASP A 187 -12.23 -10.80 29.34
N GLN A 188 -11.81 -11.73 28.48
CA GLN A 188 -10.56 -12.49 28.60
C GLN A 188 -9.36 -11.83 27.90
N VAL A 189 -9.55 -10.69 27.21
CA VAL A 189 -8.49 -9.99 26.45
C VAL A 189 -8.43 -8.52 26.90
N LEU A 190 -7.21 -8.03 27.17
CA LEU A 190 -6.84 -6.72 27.76
C LEU A 190 -7.36 -5.45 27.05
N LYS A 191 -8.24 -5.55 26.05
CA LYS A 191 -8.89 -4.40 25.41
C LYS A 191 -10.39 -4.48 25.65
N LYS A 192 -10.89 -3.66 26.58
CA LYS A 192 -12.31 -3.32 26.64
C LYS A 192 -12.66 -2.70 25.29
N CYS A 193 -13.39 -3.45 24.46
CA CYS A 193 -13.79 -2.94 23.16
C CYS A 193 -14.64 -1.69 23.39
N ALA A 194 -14.54 -0.71 22.49
CA ALA A 194 -15.40 0.46 22.54
C ALA A 194 -16.84 -0.07 22.67
N THR A 195 -17.49 0.26 23.78
CA THR A 195 -18.86 -0.18 24.05
C THR A 195 -19.73 0.19 22.86
N SER A 196 -20.77 -0.59 22.61
CA SER A 196 -21.83 -0.30 21.62
C SER A 196 -22.52 1.07 21.79
N SER A 197 -22.05 1.93 22.70
CA SER A 197 -22.32 3.36 22.79
C SER A 197 -21.47 4.23 21.85
N SER A 198 -20.58 3.65 21.03
CA SER A 198 -19.86 4.36 19.96
C SER A 198 -20.00 3.70 18.58
N LEU A 199 -21.11 3.00 18.35
CA LEU A 199 -21.58 2.80 16.98
C LEU A 199 -22.22 4.13 16.53
N PRO A 200 -21.86 4.70 15.37
CA PRO A 200 -22.82 5.53 14.67
C PRO A 200 -24.06 4.66 14.45
N ALA A 201 -25.25 5.23 14.67
CA ALA A 201 -26.52 4.55 14.48
C ALA A 201 -26.54 3.75 13.15
N PRO A 202 -27.29 2.64 13.08
CA PRO A 202 -27.52 1.98 11.79
C PRO A 202 -27.98 3.03 10.79
N PHE A 203 -27.39 3.00 9.59
CA PHE A 203 -27.85 3.80 8.47
C PHE A 203 -29.38 3.74 8.42
N PRO A 204 -30.10 4.88 8.42
CA PRO A 204 -31.52 4.87 8.16
C PRO A 204 -31.72 4.16 6.83
N THR A 205 -32.52 3.10 6.84
CA THR A 205 -33.18 2.64 5.63
C THR A 205 -33.80 3.85 4.98
N ALA A 206 -33.53 4.01 3.68
CA ALA A 206 -34.05 5.09 2.87
C ALA A 206 -35.60 5.10 2.91
N GLU A 207 -36.13 5.85 3.86
CA GLU A 207 -37.40 6.55 3.77
C GLU A 207 -37.04 8.03 3.94
N GLY A 208 -37.38 8.81 2.92
CA GLY A 208 -36.77 10.11 2.66
C GLY A 208 -36.91 11.11 3.80
N ASP A 209 -35.81 11.81 4.07
CA ASP A 209 -35.84 13.14 4.67
C ASP A 209 -34.77 14.00 3.99
N ASP A 210 -35.24 14.85 3.08
CA ASP A 210 -34.46 15.53 2.04
C ASP A 210 -33.76 16.81 2.56
N GLY A 211 -33.46 16.89 3.86
CA GLY A 211 -33.06 18.15 4.52
C GLY A 211 -31.55 18.42 4.62
N ASP A 212 -30.72 17.38 4.68
CA ASP A 212 -29.32 17.54 5.14
C ASP A 212 -28.29 17.61 3.99
N LEU A 213 -28.58 16.92 2.87
CA LEU A 213 -27.70 16.92 1.70
C LEU A 213 -27.70 18.27 0.96
N GLU A 214 -28.82 18.98 0.93
CA GLU A 214 -28.92 20.30 0.29
C GLU A 214 -28.13 21.36 1.08
N SER A 215 -28.12 21.24 2.41
CA SER A 215 -27.36 22.13 3.30
C SER A 215 -25.85 21.94 3.16
N LEU A 216 -25.41 20.68 3.07
CA LEU A 216 -24.00 20.34 2.83
C LEU A 216 -23.54 20.74 1.42
N LEU A 217 -24.39 20.56 0.39
CA LEU A 217 -24.09 21.05 -0.97
C LEU A 217 -23.99 22.58 -1.01
N LYS A 218 -24.88 23.32 -0.35
CA LYS A 218 -24.80 24.79 -0.27
C LYS A 218 -23.53 25.27 0.45
N LEU A 219 -23.10 24.56 1.49
CA LEU A 219 -21.85 24.87 2.19
C LEU A 219 -20.62 24.62 1.31
N VAL A 220 -20.55 23.47 0.64
CA VAL A 220 -19.43 23.12 -0.26
C VAL A 220 -19.34 24.10 -1.43
N TRP A 221 -20.46 24.41 -2.09
CA TRP A 221 -20.49 25.40 -3.17
C TRP A 221 -20.16 26.81 -2.66
N GLY A 222 -20.51 27.15 -1.41
CA GLY A 222 -20.08 28.40 -0.78
C GLY A 222 -18.56 28.54 -0.68
N PHE A 223 -17.85 27.48 -0.29
CA PHE A 223 -16.38 27.46 -0.27
C PHE A 223 -15.78 27.52 -1.68
N VAL A 224 -16.37 26.83 -2.65
CA VAL A 224 -15.94 26.88 -4.07
C VAL A 224 -16.12 28.29 -4.65
N LEU A 225 -17.27 28.93 -4.39
CA LEU A 225 -17.58 30.27 -4.88
C LEU A 225 -16.68 31.33 -4.21
N ALA A 226 -16.44 31.22 -2.90
CA ALA A 226 -15.53 32.10 -2.17
C ALA A 226 -14.07 31.96 -2.67
N GLY A 227 -13.63 30.73 -2.98
CA GLY A 227 -12.35 30.44 -3.61
C GLY A 227 -12.24 31.02 -5.03
N TYR A 228 -13.30 30.93 -5.81
CA TYR A 228 -13.35 31.50 -7.17
C TYR A 228 -13.30 33.02 -7.17
N ILE A 229 -14.04 33.68 -6.26
CA ILE A 229 -14.07 35.15 -6.13
C ILE A 229 -12.70 35.67 -5.65
N SER A 230 -12.13 35.05 -4.62
CA SER A 230 -10.81 35.45 -4.10
C SER A 230 -9.71 35.20 -5.13
N GLY A 231 -9.75 34.07 -5.84
CA GLY A 231 -8.82 33.75 -6.93
C GLY A 231 -8.91 34.72 -8.11
N LEU A 232 -10.11 35.16 -8.49
CA LEU A 232 -10.31 36.14 -9.57
C LEU A 232 -9.83 37.54 -9.17
N VAL A 233 -10.05 37.97 -7.93
CA VAL A 233 -9.54 39.26 -7.42
C VAL A 233 -8.02 39.27 -7.38
N VAL A 234 -7.39 38.20 -6.88
CA VAL A 234 -5.93 38.05 -6.89
C VAL A 234 -5.40 37.97 -8.32
N GLY A 235 -6.09 37.26 -9.21
CA GLY A 235 -5.73 37.15 -10.63
C GLY A 235 -5.80 38.50 -11.36
N VAL A 236 -6.85 39.30 -11.13
CA VAL A 236 -6.99 40.64 -11.72
C VAL A 236 -5.99 41.61 -11.10
N ALA A 237 -5.72 41.57 -9.79
CA ALA A 237 -4.71 42.40 -9.16
C ALA A 237 -3.31 42.08 -9.70
N LEU A 238 -2.97 40.79 -9.87
CA LEU A 238 -1.71 40.37 -10.48
C LEU A 238 -1.66 40.75 -11.97
N ALA A 239 -2.75 40.58 -12.72
CA ALA A 239 -2.83 40.98 -14.12
C ALA A 239 -2.69 42.50 -14.28
N ASP A 240 -3.34 43.30 -13.44
CA ASP A 240 -3.23 44.76 -13.43
C ASP A 240 -1.81 45.20 -13.04
N ILE A 241 -1.19 44.57 -12.05
CA ILE A 241 0.23 44.80 -11.71
C ILE A 241 1.15 44.45 -12.89
N ILE A 242 0.89 43.36 -13.61
CA ILE A 242 1.69 42.93 -14.78
C ILE A 242 1.47 43.86 -15.98
N VAL A 243 0.23 44.27 -16.24
CA VAL A 243 -0.14 45.16 -17.35
C VAL A 243 0.36 46.59 -17.08
N ASN A 244 0.18 47.12 -15.86
CA ASN A 244 0.71 48.43 -15.46
C ASN A 244 2.24 48.44 -15.32
N ARG A 245 2.89 47.32 -15.01
CA ARG A 245 4.36 47.22 -15.11
C ARG A 245 4.90 47.14 -16.55
N ARG A 246 4.05 46.87 -17.56
CA ARG A 246 4.44 47.00 -18.98
C ARG A 246 4.26 48.43 -19.53
N ALA A 247 3.56 49.31 -18.82
CA ALA A 247 3.39 50.71 -19.21
C ALA A 247 4.42 51.69 -18.60
N LEU A 248 5.35 51.22 -17.77
CA LEU A 248 6.43 52.04 -17.19
C LEU A 248 7.82 51.67 -17.75
N SER A 249 8.01 51.81 -19.06
CA SER A 249 9.36 52.09 -19.60
C SER A 249 9.40 52.70 -21.01
N GLY A 250 8.31 53.29 -21.50
CA GLY A 250 8.35 54.13 -22.72
C GLY A 250 9.01 55.49 -22.46
N TRP A 251 8.62 56.14 -21.36
CA TRP A 251 9.18 57.44 -20.96
C TRP A 251 10.66 57.34 -20.54
N LEU A 252 11.05 56.27 -19.83
CA LEU A 252 12.45 56.05 -19.44
C LEU A 252 13.37 55.80 -20.65
N ARG A 253 12.90 55.08 -21.68
CA ARG A 253 13.64 54.90 -22.95
C ARG A 253 13.80 56.23 -23.69
N SER A 254 12.79 57.10 -23.68
CA SER A 254 12.88 58.43 -24.30
C SER A 254 13.73 59.42 -23.51
N TYR A 255 13.81 59.28 -22.18
CA TYR A 255 14.64 60.11 -21.31
C TYR A 255 16.13 59.74 -21.44
N LEU A 256 16.46 58.44 -21.49
CA LEU A 256 17.85 57.96 -21.60
C LEU A 256 18.45 58.15 -23.00
N THR A 257 17.65 58.08 -24.07
CA THR A 257 18.12 58.39 -25.44
C THR A 257 18.36 59.89 -25.67
N LYS A 258 17.69 60.77 -24.92
CA LYS A 258 17.95 62.22 -24.95
C LYS A 258 19.22 62.63 -24.18
N MET A 259 19.59 61.87 -23.15
CA MET A 259 20.80 62.12 -22.34
C MET A 259 22.08 61.54 -22.96
N GLY A 260 21.99 60.64 -23.94
CA GLY A 260 23.15 60.05 -24.64
C GLY A 260 23.58 60.78 -25.93
N LYS A 261 23.01 61.94 -26.26
CA LYS A 261 23.34 62.71 -27.48
C LYS A 261 23.72 64.18 -27.23
N ARG A 262 24.02 64.56 -25.99
CA ARG A 262 24.65 65.85 -25.65
C ARG A 262 25.69 65.66 -24.56
N ASN A 263 26.84 65.14 -24.99
CA ASN A 263 28.21 65.59 -24.66
C ASN A 263 29.19 64.53 -25.18
#